data_AF-A0A385BS93-F1
#
_entry.id   AF-A0A385BS93-F1
#
_cell.length_a   1.000
_cell.length_b   1.000
_cell.length_c   1.000
_cell.angle_alpha   90.00
_cell.angle_beta   90.00
_cell.angle_gamma   90.00
#
_symmetry.space_group_name_H-M   'P 1'
#
loop_
_entity.id
_entity.type
_entity.pdbx_description
1 polymer ?
#
loop_
_entity_poly.entity_id
_entity_poly.type
_entity_poly.pdbx_seq_one_letter_code
_entity_poly.pdbx_strand_id
1 'polypeptide(L)'
;MKYLKIIFAFFLLIFQTSCQKEIVGTWYKCNKDGSYYEYKITDQYTIMLSSKSDIIWIHKVKQIDNGIILSDFDSSVNRLMINNDTLIVLSKTKDRIVLKSSYTWDKMELNKAEFDFDKIDSTNLDSWKKKTISEFKKRAELKNCPDLRTEEEKNIPTINLDDFEEEEITIEIKEK
;
A
#
# COMPACT_ATOMS: atom_id res chain seq x y z
N MET A 1 -11.44 22.63 48.57
CA MET A 1 -11.93 21.56 47.68
C MET A 1 -12.54 22.02 46.33
N LYS A 2 -12.66 23.33 46.02
CA LYS A 2 -13.15 23.78 44.70
C LYS A 2 -12.10 23.62 43.59
N TYR A 3 -10.83 23.87 43.89
CA TYR A 3 -9.74 23.81 42.91
C TYR A 3 -9.36 22.38 42.48
N LEU A 4 -9.59 21.37 43.34
CA LEU A 4 -9.31 19.97 43.01
C LEU A 4 -10.20 19.44 41.87
N LYS A 5 -11.47 19.89 41.82
CA LYS A 5 -12.40 19.55 40.73
C LYS A 5 -12.02 20.20 39.40
N ILE A 6 -11.44 21.40 39.45
CA ILE A 6 -10.98 22.13 38.26
C ILE A 6 -9.73 21.47 37.67
N ILE A 7 -8.80 21.03 38.53
CA ILE A 7 -7.60 20.28 38.09
C ILE A 7 -7.99 18.95 37.46
N PHE A 8 -8.98 18.25 38.02
CA PHE A 8 -9.47 16.97 37.47
C PHE A 8 -10.18 17.15 36.12
N ALA A 9 -10.92 18.24 35.94
CA ALA A 9 -11.54 18.60 34.66
C ALA A 9 -10.48 18.96 33.59
N PHE A 10 -9.40 19.64 33.99
CA PHE A 10 -8.26 19.92 33.10
C PHE A 10 -7.50 18.64 32.72
N PHE A 11 -7.33 17.69 33.64
CA PHE A 11 -6.73 16.38 33.36
C PHE A 11 -7.57 15.56 32.37
N LEU A 12 -8.91 15.57 32.50
CA LEU A 12 -9.82 14.90 31.57
C LEU A 12 -9.79 15.49 30.15
N LEU A 13 -9.55 16.80 30.01
CA LEU A 13 -9.39 17.46 28.71
C LEU A 13 -8.03 17.15 28.04
N ILE A 14 -6.98 16.90 28.83
CA ILE A 14 -5.65 16.54 28.31
C ILE A 14 -5.59 15.07 27.87
N PHE A 15 -6.41 14.18 28.44
CA PHE A 15 -6.49 12.77 28.03
C PHE A 15 -7.32 12.50 26.76
N GLN A 16 -7.91 13.53 26.13
CA GLN A 16 -8.37 13.42 24.74
C GLN A 16 -7.21 13.55 23.73
N THR A 17 -6.01 13.13 24.13
CA THR A 17 -4.88 12.95 23.23
C THR A 17 -5.28 11.98 22.13
N SER A 18 -5.62 12.58 21.00
CA SER A 18 -5.52 12.06 19.64
C SER A 18 -5.49 10.54 19.58
N CYS A 19 -6.64 9.94 19.31
CA CYS A 19 -6.70 8.61 18.70
C CYS A 19 -6.10 8.73 17.29
N GLN A 20 -4.78 8.87 17.23
CA GLN A 20 -4.05 8.96 15.99
C GLN A 20 -4.07 7.56 15.40
N LYS A 21 -4.93 7.36 14.39
CA LYS A 21 -5.12 6.07 13.72
C LYS A 21 -3.76 5.51 13.33
N GLU A 22 -3.44 4.31 13.82
CA GLU A 22 -2.05 3.87 13.94
C GLU A 22 -1.27 3.80 12.62
N ILE A 23 -1.91 3.60 11.48
CA ILE A 23 -1.22 3.38 10.19
C ILE A 23 -1.00 4.68 9.39
N VAL A 24 -1.77 5.73 9.67
CA VAL A 24 -1.83 6.93 8.81
C VAL A 24 -0.44 7.59 8.70
N GLY A 25 -0.03 7.86 7.47
CA GLY A 25 1.26 8.46 7.18
C GLY A 25 1.81 8.12 5.81
N THR A 26 3.02 8.62 5.57
CA THR A 26 3.77 8.37 4.35
C THR A 26 4.91 7.42 4.68
N TRP A 27 5.04 6.38 3.87
CA TRP A 27 5.93 5.27 4.11
C TRP A 27 6.60 4.84 2.81
N TYR A 28 7.72 4.13 2.91
CA TYR A 28 8.43 3.61 1.76
C TYR A 28 9.11 2.27 2.05
N LYS A 29 9.49 1.56 0.99
CA LYS A 29 10.40 0.41 1.07
C LYS A 29 11.27 0.28 -0.17
N CYS A 30 12.41 -0.37 0.01
CA CYS A 30 13.19 -0.96 -1.07
C CYS A 30 12.91 -2.47 -1.07
N ASN A 31 12.56 -3.02 -2.21
CA ASN A 31 12.49 -4.47 -2.38
C ASN A 31 13.85 -5.03 -2.80
N LYS A 32 14.00 -6.36 -2.66
CA LYS A 32 15.22 -7.09 -3.03
C LYS A 32 15.63 -6.89 -4.49
N ASP A 33 14.67 -6.73 -5.38
CA ASP A 33 14.87 -6.56 -6.82
C ASP A 33 15.24 -5.13 -7.25
N GLY A 34 15.67 -4.29 -6.31
CA GLY A 34 16.01 -2.88 -6.52
C GLY A 34 14.81 -1.96 -6.72
N SER A 35 13.57 -2.47 -6.68
CA SER A 35 12.40 -1.61 -6.82
C SER A 35 12.13 -0.79 -5.55
N TYR A 36 11.77 0.47 -5.75
CA TYR A 36 11.40 1.41 -4.71
C TYR A 36 9.89 1.62 -4.73
N TYR A 37 9.27 1.60 -3.55
CA TYR A 37 7.85 1.86 -3.39
C TYR A 37 7.60 2.96 -2.37
N GLU A 38 6.65 3.84 -2.68
CA GLU A 38 6.11 4.82 -1.74
C GLU A 38 4.63 4.55 -1.50
N TYR A 39 4.20 4.76 -0.25
CA TYR A 39 2.84 4.57 0.21
C TYR A 39 2.38 5.81 0.97
N LYS A 40 1.27 6.43 0.56
CA LYS A 40 0.53 7.38 1.39
C LYS A 40 -0.71 6.69 1.91
N ILE A 41 -0.81 6.51 3.22
CA ILE A 41 -1.98 5.93 3.87
C ILE A 41 -2.72 7.05 4.61
N THR A 42 -3.96 7.30 4.19
CA THR A 42 -4.87 8.24 4.85
C THR A 42 -6.00 7.48 5.55
N ASP A 43 -6.96 8.21 6.12
CA ASP A 43 -8.17 7.65 6.68
C ASP A 43 -9.20 7.23 5.61
N GLN A 44 -9.06 7.72 4.38
CA GLN A 44 -10.02 7.52 3.29
C GLN A 44 -9.48 6.68 2.15
N TYR A 45 -8.17 6.77 1.89
CA TYR A 45 -7.53 6.11 0.76
C TYR A 45 -6.04 5.83 1.00
N THR A 46 -5.50 4.88 0.25
CA THR A 46 -4.07 4.73 0.04
C THR A 46 -3.68 5.18 -1.37
N ILE A 47 -2.46 5.70 -1.50
CA ILE A 47 -1.76 5.86 -2.77
C ILE A 47 -0.52 4.98 -2.71
N MET A 48 -0.26 4.21 -3.76
CA MET A 48 0.98 3.47 -3.95
C MET A 48 1.64 3.89 -5.26
N LEU A 49 2.96 4.01 -5.24
CA LEU A 49 3.82 4.25 -6.40
C LEU A 49 4.98 3.25 -6.40
N SER A 50 5.51 2.94 -7.58
CA SER A 50 6.62 2.01 -7.76
C SER A 50 7.62 2.55 -8.78
N SER A 51 8.92 2.34 -8.56
CA SER A 51 9.95 2.76 -9.52
C SER A 51 9.94 1.93 -10.82
N LYS A 52 9.19 0.82 -10.85
CA LYS A 52 9.04 -0.05 -12.02
C LYS A 52 7.80 0.25 -12.86
N SER A 53 6.98 1.25 -12.50
CA SER A 53 5.76 1.58 -13.23
C SER A 53 5.35 3.04 -13.03
N ASP A 54 4.79 3.65 -14.07
CA ASP A 54 4.20 5.00 -14.00
C ASP A 54 2.73 4.99 -13.53
N ILE A 55 2.21 3.83 -13.12
CA ILE A 55 0.85 3.70 -12.61
C ILE A 55 0.79 4.19 -11.16
N ILE A 56 -0.20 5.03 -10.87
CA ILE A 56 -0.59 5.40 -9.51
C ILE A 56 -1.72 4.50 -9.07
N TRP A 57 -1.47 3.61 -8.11
CA TRP A 57 -2.53 2.79 -7.51
C TRP A 57 -3.18 3.56 -6.38
N ILE A 58 -4.51 3.63 -6.41
CA ILE A 58 -5.29 4.31 -5.36
C ILE A 58 -6.38 3.35 -4.90
N HIS A 59 -6.43 3.08 -3.60
CA HIS A 59 -7.46 2.22 -3.00
C HIS A 59 -8.22 2.99 -1.93
N LYS A 60 -9.52 2.73 -1.79
CA LYS A 60 -10.31 3.15 -0.62
C LYS A 60 -9.82 2.41 0.62
N VAL A 61 -9.81 3.13 1.73
CA VAL A 61 -9.40 2.60 3.04
C VAL A 61 -10.59 2.61 3.99
N LYS A 62 -10.81 1.47 4.65
CA LYS A 62 -11.60 1.40 5.88
C LYS A 62 -10.68 1.00 7.03
N GLN A 63 -10.62 1.85 8.05
CA GLN A 63 -9.82 1.60 9.25
C GLN A 63 -10.55 0.59 10.15
N ILE A 64 -9.81 -0.34 10.72
CA ILE A 64 -10.26 -1.33 11.72
C ILE A 64 -9.28 -1.34 12.89
N ASP A 65 -9.65 -1.98 14.00
CA ASP A 65 -8.92 -1.88 15.27
C ASP A 65 -7.40 -2.12 15.17
N ASN A 66 -6.97 -3.09 14.35
CA ASN A 66 -5.57 -3.43 14.16
C ASN A 66 -5.13 -3.45 12.70
N GLY A 67 -5.69 -2.57 11.85
CA GLY A 67 -5.43 -2.67 10.42
C GLY A 67 -6.20 -1.69 9.53
N ILE A 68 -6.06 -1.91 8.23
CA ILE A 68 -6.87 -1.27 7.20
C ILE A 68 -7.39 -2.31 6.22
N ILE A 69 -8.60 -2.10 5.73
CA ILE A 69 -9.16 -2.82 4.59
C ILE A 69 -8.96 -1.94 3.36
N LEU A 70 -8.27 -2.46 2.36
CA LEU A 70 -8.10 -1.89 1.04
C LEU A 70 -9.19 -2.42 0.11
N SER A 71 -9.82 -1.51 -0.62
CA SER A 71 -10.82 -1.83 -1.63
C SER A 71 -10.69 -0.86 -2.79
N ASP A 72 -10.99 -1.30 -4.00
CA ASP A 72 -10.92 -0.43 -5.16
C ASP A 72 -12.10 0.57 -5.19
N PHE A 73 -11.98 1.66 -5.96
CA PHE A 73 -12.97 2.75 -5.98
C PHE A 73 -14.30 2.39 -6.67
N ASP A 74 -14.28 1.63 -7.77
CA ASP A 74 -15.48 1.24 -8.53
C ASP A 74 -15.42 -0.23 -9.00
N SER A 75 -16.38 -1.08 -8.60
CA SER A 75 -16.40 -2.53 -8.86
C SER A 75 -16.79 -2.90 -10.29
N SER A 76 -17.07 -1.90 -11.13
CA SER A 76 -17.69 -2.10 -12.44
C SER A 76 -16.73 -2.10 -13.63
N VAL A 77 -15.43 -1.85 -13.44
CA VAL A 77 -14.47 -1.81 -14.56
C VAL A 77 -13.23 -2.65 -14.23
N ASN A 78 -13.14 -3.84 -14.86
CA ASN A 78 -11.98 -4.73 -14.99
C ASN A 78 -10.83 -4.46 -14.00
N ARG A 79 -10.97 -4.98 -12.78
CA ARG A 79 -10.03 -4.80 -11.66
C ARG A 79 -8.95 -5.90 -11.66
N LEU A 80 -7.70 -5.50 -11.46
CA LEU A 80 -6.58 -6.39 -11.11
C LEU A 80 -6.63 -6.84 -9.64
N MET A 81 -7.34 -6.14 -8.75
CA MET A 81 -7.67 -6.67 -7.43
C MET A 81 -8.99 -7.44 -7.51
N ILE A 82 -8.88 -8.76 -7.63
CA ILE A 82 -10.01 -9.69 -7.64
C ILE A 82 -10.73 -9.67 -6.27
N ASN A 83 -10.06 -9.24 -5.19
CA ASN A 83 -10.63 -9.15 -3.84
C ASN A 83 -10.09 -7.94 -3.07
N ASN A 84 -10.90 -7.42 -2.15
CA ASN A 84 -10.44 -6.52 -1.09
C ASN A 84 -9.38 -7.24 -0.25
N ASP A 85 -8.36 -6.52 0.21
CA ASP A 85 -7.36 -7.08 1.13
C ASP A 85 -7.37 -6.33 2.46
N THR A 86 -7.14 -7.05 3.55
CA THR A 86 -6.93 -6.48 4.87
C THR A 86 -5.43 -6.48 5.19
N LEU A 87 -4.87 -5.30 5.41
CA LEU A 87 -3.51 -5.15 5.94
C LEU A 87 -3.58 -5.03 7.47
N ILE A 88 -3.12 -6.07 8.15
CA ILE A 88 -3.07 -6.16 9.62
C ILE A 88 -1.74 -5.59 10.11
N VAL A 89 -1.76 -4.74 11.12
CA VAL A 89 -0.54 -4.25 11.78
C VAL A 89 0.03 -5.36 12.67
N LEU A 90 1.26 -5.76 12.40
CA LEU A 90 1.99 -6.71 13.24
C LEU A 90 2.84 -5.98 14.28
N SER A 91 3.46 -4.86 13.89
CA SER A 91 4.19 -3.99 14.80
C SER A 91 4.33 -2.60 14.21
N LYS A 92 4.51 -1.61 15.09
CA LYS A 92 4.71 -0.22 14.71
C LYS A 92 5.67 0.46 15.68
N THR A 93 6.58 1.24 15.13
CA THR A 93 7.37 2.26 15.83
C THR A 93 7.12 3.62 15.17
N LYS A 94 7.81 4.66 15.65
CA LYS A 94 7.75 5.99 15.03
C LYS A 94 8.20 5.95 13.55
N ASP A 95 9.23 5.17 13.28
CA ASP A 95 9.97 5.20 12.01
C ASP A 95 9.71 3.98 11.13
N ARG A 96 8.95 3.00 11.63
CA ARG A 96 8.69 1.74 10.93
C ARG A 96 7.30 1.19 11.22
N ILE A 97 6.69 0.56 10.23
CA ILE A 97 5.49 -0.26 10.39
C ILE A 97 5.65 -1.59 9.66
N VAL A 98 5.17 -2.67 10.28
CA VAL A 98 5.11 -3.99 9.67
C VAL A 98 3.65 -4.36 9.48
N LEU A 99 3.25 -4.53 8.23
CA LEU A 99 1.90 -4.91 7.82
C LEU A 99 1.91 -6.36 7.33
N LYS A 100 0.78 -7.05 7.47
CA LYS A 100 0.57 -8.38 6.89
C LYS A 100 -0.71 -8.39 6.06
N SER A 101 -0.59 -8.82 4.80
CA SER A 101 -1.75 -9.07 3.95
C SER A 101 -2.52 -10.27 4.48
N SER A 102 -3.85 -10.13 4.59
CA SER A 102 -4.75 -11.24 4.89
C SER A 102 -4.96 -12.14 3.67
N TYR A 103 -4.81 -11.58 2.47
CA TYR A 103 -5.04 -12.28 1.21
C TYR A 103 -3.80 -13.06 0.76
N THR A 104 -2.63 -12.41 0.67
CA THR A 104 -1.40 -13.07 0.21
C THR A 104 -0.58 -13.68 1.35
N TRP A 105 -0.92 -13.37 2.61
CA TRP A 105 -0.17 -13.75 3.80
C TRP A 105 1.23 -13.13 3.93
N ASP A 106 1.64 -12.32 2.95
CA ASP A 106 2.93 -11.67 2.93
C ASP A 106 3.05 -10.58 4.00
N LYS A 107 4.27 -10.41 4.49
CA LYS A 107 4.64 -9.30 5.37
C LYS A 107 5.29 -8.19 4.56
N MET A 108 4.92 -6.96 4.89
CA MET A 108 5.48 -5.76 4.31
C MET A 108 6.05 -4.88 5.42
N GLU A 109 7.36 -4.71 5.42
CA GLU A 109 8.04 -3.76 6.28
C GLU A 109 8.19 -2.43 5.55
N LEU A 110 7.67 -1.36 6.16
CA LEU A 110 7.66 -0.03 5.61
C LEU A 110 8.35 0.95 6.56
N ASN A 111 9.22 1.78 6.02
CA ASN A 111 9.94 2.82 6.74
C ASN A 111 9.22 4.17 6.59
N LYS A 112 9.28 5.01 7.62
CA LYS A 112 8.66 6.32 7.61
C LYS A 112 9.33 7.23 6.59
N ALA A 113 8.54 7.88 5.74
CA ALA A 113 9.03 8.89 4.83
C ALA A 113 9.12 10.27 5.52
N GLU A 114 10.15 11.04 5.19
CA GLU A 114 10.35 12.42 5.68
C GLU A 114 9.68 13.48 4.79
N PHE A 115 8.85 13.06 3.84
CA PHE A 115 8.06 13.91 2.97
C PHE A 115 6.59 13.51 3.02
N ASP A 116 5.74 14.35 2.43
CA ASP A 116 4.33 14.03 2.24
C ASP A 116 3.88 14.26 0.79
N PHE A 117 2.78 13.60 0.43
CA PHE A 117 2.10 13.74 -0.85
C PHE A 117 1.12 14.91 -0.79
N ASP A 118 1.00 15.63 -1.90
CA ASP A 118 -0.15 16.51 -2.10
C ASP A 118 -1.45 15.69 -2.10
N LYS A 119 -2.51 16.29 -1.57
CA LYS A 119 -3.86 15.72 -1.66
C LYS A 119 -4.25 15.57 -3.13
N ILE A 120 -5.05 14.55 -3.42
CA ILE A 120 -5.59 14.31 -4.77
C ILE A 120 -6.39 15.55 -5.19
N ASP A 121 -5.94 16.21 -6.26
CA ASP A 121 -6.70 17.29 -6.90
C ASP A 121 -7.68 16.68 -7.90
N SER A 122 -8.93 16.51 -7.48
CA SER A 122 -9.99 15.98 -8.35
C SER A 122 -10.42 16.94 -9.45
N THR A 123 -10.11 18.24 -9.32
CA THR A 123 -10.45 19.25 -10.34
C THR A 123 -9.43 19.29 -11.47
N ASN A 124 -8.17 18.89 -11.19
CA ASN A 124 -7.10 18.81 -12.17
C ASN A 124 -6.26 17.53 -12.00
N LEU A 125 -6.93 16.39 -12.18
CA LEU A 125 -6.36 15.07 -11.89
C LEU A 125 -5.11 14.77 -12.74
N ASP A 126 -5.09 15.19 -14.01
CA ASP A 126 -3.96 14.92 -14.90
C ASP A 126 -2.71 15.71 -14.51
N SER A 127 -2.87 16.98 -14.12
CA SER A 127 -1.76 17.78 -13.59
C SER A 127 -1.23 17.18 -12.29
N TRP A 128 -2.13 16.80 -11.37
CA TRP A 128 -1.76 16.18 -10.11
C TRP A 128 -1.01 14.85 -10.32
N LYS A 129 -1.47 13.98 -11.23
CA LYS A 129 -0.79 12.73 -11.59
C LYS A 129 0.62 12.98 -12.10
N LYS A 130 0.77 13.89 -13.08
CA LYS A 130 2.07 14.24 -13.68
C LYS A 130 3.05 14.77 -12.63
N LYS A 131 2.59 15.69 -11.77
CA LYS A 131 3.41 16.23 -10.68
C LYS A 131 3.83 15.12 -9.71
N THR A 132 2.88 14.31 -9.25
CA THR A 132 3.10 13.24 -8.29
C THR A 132 4.13 12.22 -8.80
N ILE A 133 3.99 11.76 -10.05
CA ILE A 133 4.95 10.83 -10.68
C ILE A 133 6.33 11.49 -10.85
N SER A 134 6.37 12.75 -11.29
CA SER A 134 7.64 13.45 -11.50
C SER A 134 8.43 13.62 -10.20
N GLU A 135 7.76 14.00 -9.11
CA GLU A 135 8.39 14.15 -7.80
C GLU A 135 8.80 12.80 -7.20
N PHE A 136 7.96 11.77 -7.40
CA PHE A 136 8.30 10.40 -7.03
C PHE A 136 9.57 9.91 -7.72
N LYS A 137 9.69 10.10 -9.04
CA LYS A 137 10.88 9.67 -9.80
C LYS A 137 12.16 10.28 -9.25
N LYS A 138 12.13 11.59 -8.93
CA LYS A 138 13.27 12.28 -8.29
C LYS A 138 13.64 11.63 -6.95
N ARG A 139 12.66 11.30 -6.10
CA ARG A 139 12.91 10.65 -4.81
C ARG A 139 13.40 9.21 -4.97
N ALA A 140 12.85 8.47 -5.91
CA ALA A 140 13.26 7.10 -6.22
C ALA A 140 14.73 7.05 -6.67
N GLU A 141 15.14 7.95 -7.56
CA GLU A 141 16.53 8.12 -8.00
C GLU A 141 17.46 8.45 -6.83
N LEU A 142 17.07 9.39 -5.96
CA LEU A 142 17.84 9.73 -4.76
C LEU A 142 17.95 8.56 -3.77
N LYS A 143 16.90 7.75 -3.65
CA LYS A 143 16.91 6.61 -2.73
C LYS A 143 17.81 5.47 -3.21
N ASN A 144 17.91 5.30 -4.53
CA ASN A 144 18.81 4.37 -5.20
C ASN A 144 18.84 2.96 -4.55
N CYS A 145 17.68 2.30 -4.50
CA CYS A 145 17.56 0.97 -3.92
C CYS A 145 18.40 -0.05 -4.72
N PRO A 146 19.39 -0.74 -4.11
CA PRO A 146 20.21 -1.71 -4.82
C PRO A 146 19.42 -2.99 -5.13
N ASP A 147 19.68 -3.59 -6.29
CA ASP A 147 19.22 -4.94 -6.62
C ASP A 147 20.13 -5.96 -5.91
N LEU A 148 19.57 -6.65 -4.91
CA LEU A 148 20.22 -7.65 -4.07
C LEU A 148 19.91 -9.08 -4.51
N ARG A 149 19.32 -9.27 -5.70
CA ARG A 149 19.11 -10.60 -6.29
C ARG A 149 20.42 -11.21 -6.76
N THR A 150 20.52 -12.54 -6.67
CA THR A 150 21.60 -13.30 -7.31
C THR A 150 21.46 -13.26 -8.83
N GLU A 151 22.52 -13.59 -9.57
CA GLU A 151 22.45 -13.67 -11.04
C GLU A 151 21.45 -14.75 -11.51
N GLU A 152 21.32 -15.84 -10.76
CA GLU A 152 20.30 -16.87 -11.00
C GLU A 152 18.87 -16.31 -10.86
N GLU A 153 18.60 -15.53 -9.80
CA GLU A 153 17.29 -14.88 -9.59
C GLU A 153 16.96 -13.80 -10.63
N LYS A 154 17.97 -13.27 -11.32
CA LYS A 154 17.78 -12.32 -12.44
C LYS A 154 17.42 -13.02 -13.74
N ASN A 155 17.89 -14.25 -13.92
CA ASN A 155 17.64 -15.08 -15.08
C ASN A 155 16.38 -15.92 -14.90
N ILE A 156 15.21 -15.27 -14.92
CA ILE A 156 13.94 -16.01 -15.00
C ILE A 156 13.82 -16.56 -16.43
N PRO A 157 13.74 -17.88 -16.63
CA PRO A 157 13.50 -18.45 -17.95
C PRO A 157 12.19 -17.89 -18.50
N THR A 158 12.23 -17.30 -19.68
CA THR A 158 11.00 -16.95 -20.39
C THR A 158 10.28 -18.27 -20.70
N ILE A 159 9.17 -18.52 -20.01
CA ILE A 159 8.29 -19.63 -20.35
C ILE A 159 7.67 -19.27 -21.70
N ASN A 160 8.06 -19.99 -22.75
CA ASN A 160 7.42 -19.87 -24.04
C ASN A 160 6.07 -20.60 -23.97
N LEU A 161 4.97 -19.87 -24.10
CA LEU A 161 3.64 -20.45 -24.05
C LEU A 161 3.36 -21.37 -25.26
N ASP A 162 4.13 -21.21 -26.34
CA ASP A 162 4.06 -22.09 -27.52
C ASP A 162 4.68 -23.49 -27.26
N ASP A 163 5.39 -23.68 -26.13
CA ASP A 163 5.96 -24.98 -25.75
C ASP A 163 4.95 -25.89 -25.01
N PHE A 164 3.74 -25.39 -24.73
CA PHE A 164 2.65 -26.20 -24.17
C PHE A 164 1.72 -26.66 -25.29
N GLU A 165 1.69 -27.96 -25.56
CA GLU A 165 0.67 -28.55 -26.43
C GLU A 165 -0.72 -28.40 -25.77
N GLU A 166 -1.69 -27.86 -26.50
CA GLU A 166 -3.08 -27.79 -26.05
C GLU A 166 -3.65 -29.21 -25.98
N GLU A 167 -3.73 -29.80 -24.78
CA GLU A 167 -4.50 -31.02 -24.57
C GLU A 167 -6.00 -30.69 -24.66
N GLU A 168 -6.65 -31.10 -25.76
CA GLU A 168 -8.11 -31.07 -25.87
C GLU A 168 -8.74 -32.02 -24.85
N ILE A 169 -9.35 -31.45 -23.81
CA ILE A 169 -10.09 -32.21 -22.79
C ILE A 169 -11.49 -32.51 -23.35
N THR A 170 -11.70 -33.74 -23.84
CA THR A 170 -13.03 -34.20 -24.26
C THR A 170 -13.92 -34.45 -23.05
N ILE A 171 -14.92 -33.59 -22.82
CA ILE A 171 -15.93 -33.78 -21.78
C ILE A 171 -17.05 -34.67 -22.33
N GLU A 172 -17.05 -35.96 -21.99
CA GLU A 172 -18.17 -36.85 -22.27
C GLU A 172 -19.35 -36.54 -21.34
N ILE A 173 -20.37 -35.87 -21.87
CA ILE A 173 -21.64 -35.68 -21.18
C ILE A 173 -22.43 -37.00 -21.31
N LYS A 174 -22.57 -37.74 -20.21
CA LYS A 174 -23.50 -38.88 -20.16
C LYS A 174 -24.93 -38.35 -20.03
N GLU A 175 -25.68 -38.44 -21.13
CA GLU A 175 -27.14 -38.29 -21.08
C GLU A 175 -27.77 -39.51 -20.39
N LYS A 176 -28.88 -39.25 -19.69
CA LYS A 176 -29.52 -40.14 -18.73
C LYS A 176 -30.77 -40.79 -19.31
#